data_AF-A0A7S3TJA2-F1
#
_entry.id   AF-A0A7S3TJA2-F1
#
_cell.length_a   1.000
_cell.length_b   1.000
_cell.length_c   1.000
_cell.angle_alpha   90.00
_cell.angle_beta   90.00
_cell.angle_gamma   90.00
#
_symmetry.space_group_name_H-M   'P 1'
#
loop_
_entity.id
_entity.type
_entity.pdbx_description
1 polymer ?
#
loop_
_entity_poly.entity_id
_entity_poly.type
_entity_poly.pdbx_seq_one_letter_code
_entity_poly.pdbx_strand_id
1 'polypeptide(L)'
;REPWRSGSLASPVAQAMETLALWASNASSALGLGPITGADPRSGFSFKEQPVEKKKKKKPKVHSPREVSESGPRTLRTQATLPLDIWFHVPQTLPEGEPKQVHISGPHGALLIELPPDAQPGQRIHHRLGPKFAQMAVVPEGKASGDLIMMELPGVGQIQVVVPEGKKAGDEFEASPPVLMVQVPPDARHG
;
A
#
# COMPACT_ATOMS: atom_id res chain seq x y z
N ARG A 1 67.68 -4.98 18.81
CA ARG A 1 67.36 -4.31 17.52
C ARG A 1 66.62 -5.32 16.66
N GLU A 2 65.30 -5.32 16.73
CA GLU A 2 64.42 -6.06 15.80
C GLU A 2 63.41 -5.05 15.24
N PRO A 3 63.15 -5.05 13.92
CA PRO A 3 62.23 -4.10 13.31
C PRO A 3 60.79 -4.59 13.43
N TRP A 4 59.92 -3.72 13.93
CA TRP A 4 58.48 -3.91 13.98
C TRP A 4 57.91 -4.02 12.56
N ARG A 5 57.25 -5.14 12.24
CA ARG A 5 56.44 -5.32 11.03
C ARG A 5 55.05 -4.74 11.28
N SER A 6 54.72 -3.66 10.60
CA SER A 6 53.37 -3.11 10.50
C SER A 6 52.50 -4.02 9.62
N GLY A 7 51.74 -4.91 10.26
CA GLY A 7 50.67 -5.66 9.61
C GLY A 7 49.49 -4.73 9.34
N SER A 8 49.22 -4.42 8.06
CA SER A 8 48.02 -3.74 7.62
C SER A 8 46.80 -4.64 7.90
N LEU A 9 46.01 -4.28 8.90
CA LEU A 9 44.68 -4.83 9.14
C LEU A 9 43.73 -4.24 8.10
N ALA A 10 43.69 -4.85 6.92
CA ALA A 10 42.63 -4.58 5.96
C ALA A 10 41.29 -4.95 6.60
N SER A 11 40.43 -3.93 6.79
CA SER A 11 39.12 -4.08 7.42
C SER A 11 38.26 -5.08 6.63
N PRO A 12 37.58 -6.04 7.28
CA PRO A 12 36.69 -7.00 6.62
C PRO A 12 35.54 -6.31 5.85
N VAL A 13 35.23 -5.05 6.15
CA VAL A 13 34.25 -4.24 5.41
C VAL A 13 34.72 -3.93 3.98
N ALA A 14 36.02 -3.76 3.76
CA ALA A 14 36.57 -3.47 2.43
C ALA A 14 36.46 -4.70 1.50
N GLN A 15 36.67 -5.91 2.04
CA GLN A 15 36.55 -7.15 1.26
C GLN A 15 35.10 -7.49 0.87
N ALA A 16 34.12 -7.10 1.70
CA ALA A 16 32.70 -7.29 1.39
C ALA A 16 32.18 -6.36 0.28
N MET A 17 32.77 -5.16 0.14
CA MET A 17 32.40 -4.20 -0.90
C MET A 17 32.91 -4.63 -2.29
N GLU A 18 34.10 -5.24 -2.39
CA GLU A 18 34.62 -5.74 -3.67
C GLU A 18 33.81 -6.94 -4.20
N THR A 19 33.22 -7.77 -3.32
CA THR A 19 32.41 -8.93 -3.73
C THR A 19 31.03 -8.53 -4.28
N LEU A 20 30.42 -7.45 -3.77
CA LEU A 20 29.16 -6.92 -4.32
C LEU A 20 29.33 -6.27 -5.70
N ALA A 21 30.47 -5.61 -5.95
CA ALA A 21 30.75 -5.00 -7.25
C ALA A 21 30.91 -6.06 -8.38
N LEU A 22 31.47 -7.23 -8.05
CA LEU A 22 31.66 -8.30 -9.03
C LEU A 22 30.32 -8.98 -9.42
N TRP A 23 29.34 -9.03 -8.50
CA TRP A 23 28.02 -9.62 -8.79
C TRP A 23 27.16 -8.70 -9.67
N ALA A 24 27.22 -7.38 -9.46
CA ALA A 24 26.49 -6.40 -10.28
C ALA A 24 26.93 -6.40 -11.75
N SER A 25 28.20 -6.72 -12.04
CA SER A 25 28.71 -6.75 -13.42
C SER A 25 28.26 -8.00 -14.21
N ASN A 26 28.01 -9.12 -13.54
CA ASN A 26 27.59 -10.37 -14.20
C ASN A 26 26.07 -10.52 -14.38
N ALA A 27 25.24 -9.77 -13.65
CA ALA A 27 23.79 -9.84 -13.79
C ALA A 27 23.25 -9.16 -15.08
N SER A 28 24.06 -8.32 -15.74
CA SER A 28 23.64 -7.60 -16.96
C SER A 28 23.62 -8.49 -18.20
N SER A 29 24.33 -9.62 -18.21
CA SER A 29 24.52 -10.46 -19.39
C SER A 29 23.41 -11.51 -19.60
N ALA A 30 22.57 -11.78 -18.60
CA ALA A 30 21.60 -12.88 -18.64
C ALA A 30 20.18 -12.47 -19.09
N LEU A 31 19.89 -11.17 -19.23
CA LEU A 31 18.53 -10.71 -19.52
C LEU A 31 18.24 -10.40 -21.00
N GLY A 32 19.20 -10.55 -21.92
CA GLY A 32 18.92 -10.45 -23.35
C GLY A 32 18.21 -9.17 -23.79
N LEU A 33 18.30 -8.09 -23.00
CA LEU A 33 17.74 -6.80 -23.35
C LEU A 33 18.70 -6.14 -24.34
N GLY A 34 18.49 -6.48 -25.62
CA GLY A 34 19.11 -5.76 -26.72
C GLY A 34 18.79 -4.26 -26.66
N PRO A 35 19.64 -3.41 -27.26
CA PRO A 35 19.39 -1.97 -27.32
C PRO A 35 18.06 -1.72 -28.04
N ILE A 36 17.15 -1.02 -27.37
CA ILE A 36 15.88 -0.56 -27.93
C ILE A 36 16.21 0.58 -28.90
N THR A 37 16.68 0.25 -30.09
CA THR A 37 16.84 1.19 -31.19
C THR A 37 15.51 1.35 -31.90
N GLY A 38 14.99 2.59 -31.94
CA GLY A 38 13.96 3.00 -32.89
C GLY A 38 12.52 2.90 -32.41
N ALA A 39 12.15 3.73 -31.43
CA ALA A 39 10.76 4.17 -31.33
C ALA A 39 10.50 5.20 -32.43
N ASP A 40 9.81 4.76 -33.49
CA ASP A 40 9.35 5.58 -34.61
C ASP A 40 8.21 6.50 -34.14
N PRO A 41 8.36 7.84 -34.14
CA PRO A 41 7.39 8.78 -33.58
C PRO A 41 6.17 9.04 -34.50
N ARG A 42 5.86 8.15 -35.44
CA ARG A 42 4.88 8.40 -36.51
C ARG A 42 3.78 7.35 -36.70
N SER A 43 3.44 6.56 -35.68
CA SER A 43 2.17 5.81 -35.73
C SER A 43 1.00 6.75 -35.39
N GLY A 44 0.53 7.46 -36.40
CA GLY A 44 -0.70 8.25 -36.37
C GLY A 44 -1.89 7.35 -36.06
N PHE A 45 -2.23 7.23 -34.78
CA PHE A 45 -3.48 6.63 -34.32
C PHE A 45 -4.62 7.55 -34.73
N SER A 46 -5.17 7.29 -35.93
CA SER A 46 -6.36 7.97 -36.43
C SER A 46 -7.56 7.51 -35.62
N PHE A 47 -7.89 8.30 -34.59
CA PHE A 47 -9.13 8.19 -33.85
C PHE A 47 -10.26 8.58 -34.78
N LYS A 48 -10.93 7.60 -35.39
CA LYS A 48 -12.18 7.82 -36.12
C LYS A 48 -13.23 8.28 -35.10
N GLU A 49 -13.52 9.57 -35.11
CA GLU A 49 -14.64 10.16 -34.39
C GLU A 49 -15.93 9.43 -34.79
N GLN A 50 -16.53 8.71 -33.85
CA GLN A 50 -17.85 8.14 -34.06
C GLN A 50 -18.91 9.25 -33.96
N PRO A 51 -19.88 9.30 -34.88
CA PRO A 51 -20.94 10.29 -34.84
C PRO A 51 -21.77 10.12 -33.57
N VAL A 52 -21.70 11.13 -32.70
CA VAL A 52 -22.51 11.21 -31.47
C VAL A 52 -23.97 11.43 -31.88
N GLU A 53 -24.75 10.36 -31.85
CA GLU A 53 -26.19 10.37 -32.12
C GLU A 53 -26.90 11.25 -31.07
N LYS A 54 -27.37 12.42 -31.53
CA LYS A 54 -28.05 13.43 -30.71
C LYS A 54 -29.42 12.92 -30.26
N LYS A 55 -29.46 12.14 -29.17
CA LYS A 55 -30.71 11.77 -28.50
C LYS A 55 -31.38 13.02 -27.93
N LYS A 56 -32.57 13.34 -28.48
CA LYS A 56 -33.46 14.41 -28.01
C LYS A 56 -33.69 14.30 -26.50
N LYS A 57 -33.15 15.27 -25.74
CA LYS A 57 -33.40 15.45 -24.31
C LYS A 57 -34.90 15.67 -24.07
N LYS A 58 -35.62 14.62 -23.65
CA LYS A 58 -36.92 14.77 -22.97
C LYS A 58 -36.66 15.53 -21.67
N LYS A 59 -37.29 16.70 -21.51
CA LYS A 59 -37.22 17.49 -20.27
C LYS A 59 -37.70 16.62 -19.11
N PRO A 60 -36.89 16.39 -18.06
CA PRO A 60 -37.34 15.64 -16.90
C PRO A 60 -38.50 16.41 -16.24
N LYS A 61 -39.60 15.71 -16.02
CA LYS A 61 -40.79 16.23 -15.34
C LYS A 61 -40.37 16.50 -13.89
N VAL A 62 -40.24 17.78 -13.53
CA VAL A 62 -39.91 18.24 -12.18
C VAL A 62 -41.07 17.85 -11.27
N HIS A 63 -40.92 16.72 -10.57
CA HIS A 63 -41.81 16.37 -9.48
C HIS A 63 -41.39 17.20 -8.26
N SER A 64 -42.34 17.95 -7.72
CA SER A 64 -42.23 18.68 -6.46
C SER A 64 -41.67 17.77 -5.36
N PRO A 65 -40.78 18.27 -4.46
CA PRO A 65 -40.23 17.49 -3.36
C PRO A 65 -41.36 16.90 -2.55
N ARG A 66 -41.50 15.57 -2.58
CA ARG A 66 -42.45 14.86 -1.76
C ARG A 66 -41.82 14.76 -0.38
N GLU A 67 -42.43 15.37 0.62
CA GLU A 67 -42.03 15.19 2.02
C GLU A 67 -42.17 13.70 2.37
N VAL A 68 -41.04 13.00 2.48
CA VAL A 68 -41.00 11.59 2.86
C VAL A 68 -40.96 11.55 4.37
N SER A 69 -42.01 11.01 4.99
CA SER A 69 -42.09 10.77 6.42
C SER A 69 -40.92 9.88 6.91
N GLU A 70 -40.12 10.40 7.83
CA GLU A 70 -38.81 9.90 8.27
C GLU A 70 -38.85 8.71 9.26
N SER A 71 -39.66 7.67 9.03
CA SER A 71 -39.67 6.49 9.94
C SER A 71 -38.94 5.26 9.38
N GLY A 72 -38.16 5.42 8.31
CA GLY A 72 -37.38 4.34 7.69
C GLY A 72 -35.90 4.34 8.08
N PRO A 73 -35.19 3.21 7.86
CA PRO A 73 -33.74 3.14 8.06
C PRO A 73 -33.04 4.23 7.24
N ARG A 74 -32.31 5.12 7.93
CA ARG A 74 -31.60 6.24 7.31
C ARG A 74 -30.34 5.71 6.62
N THR A 75 -30.30 5.76 5.29
CA THR A 75 -29.09 5.47 4.52
C THR A 75 -28.23 6.73 4.39
N LEU A 76 -27.10 6.77 5.09
CA LEU A 76 -26.13 7.85 4.96
C LEU A 76 -25.06 7.47 3.93
N ARG A 77 -24.73 8.41 3.03
CA ARG A 77 -23.61 8.23 2.10
C ARG A 77 -22.31 8.52 2.81
N THR A 78 -21.28 7.76 2.48
CA THR A 78 -19.96 7.85 3.10
C THR A 78 -18.87 7.60 2.05
N GLN A 79 -17.66 8.10 2.32
CA GLN A 79 -16.47 7.78 1.55
C GLN A 79 -15.85 6.48 2.07
N ALA A 80 -15.31 5.67 1.16
CA ALA A 80 -14.62 4.45 1.50
C ALA A 80 -13.27 4.37 0.77
N THR A 81 -12.28 3.75 1.39
CA THR A 81 -10.96 3.53 0.81
C THR A 81 -10.41 2.17 1.24
N LEU A 82 -9.59 1.56 0.38
CA LEU A 82 -8.82 0.37 0.73
C LEU A 82 -7.70 0.72 1.71
N PRO A 83 -7.15 -0.28 2.44
CA PRO A 83 -5.93 -0.10 3.21
C PRO A 83 -4.81 0.45 2.34
N LEU A 84 -4.05 1.38 2.89
CA LEU A 84 -2.91 1.97 2.20
C LEU A 84 -1.89 2.49 3.19
N ASP A 85 -0.64 2.51 2.76
CA ASP A 85 0.47 3.08 3.53
C ASP A 85 0.70 4.53 3.08
N ILE A 86 0.55 5.48 4.01
CA ILE A 86 0.86 6.88 3.74
C ILE A 86 2.28 7.16 4.18
N TRP A 87 3.06 7.77 3.28
CA TRP A 87 4.41 8.24 3.55
C TRP A 87 4.39 9.75 3.80
N PHE A 88 5.09 10.19 4.83
CA PHE A 88 5.27 11.61 5.12
C PHE A 88 6.62 11.88 5.79
N HIS A 89 7.03 13.15 5.78
CA HIS A 89 8.21 13.60 6.52
C HIS A 89 7.79 14.19 7.86
N VAL A 90 8.55 13.86 8.90
CA VAL A 90 8.40 14.49 10.22
C VAL A 90 8.70 15.99 10.07
N PRO A 91 7.80 16.89 10.50
CA PRO A 91 8.04 18.33 10.41
C PRO A 91 9.26 18.74 11.22
N GLN A 92 9.98 19.79 10.78
CA GLN A 92 11.15 20.30 11.50
C GLN A 92 10.78 20.91 12.85
N THR A 93 9.61 21.55 12.90
CA THR A 93 9.02 22.13 14.10
C THR A 93 8.04 21.14 14.71
N LEU A 94 8.50 20.38 15.70
CA LEU A 94 7.62 19.55 16.53
C LEU A 94 7.06 20.40 17.68
N PRO A 95 5.76 20.31 17.98
CA PRO A 95 5.23 20.94 19.18
C PRO A 95 5.94 20.38 20.42
N GLU A 96 6.31 21.26 21.34
CA GLU A 96 6.89 20.87 22.63
C GLU A 96 5.80 20.25 23.51
N GLY A 97 5.81 18.92 23.66
CA GLY A 97 4.88 18.16 24.48
C GLY A 97 4.76 16.70 24.04
N GLU A 98 4.47 15.79 24.99
CA GLU A 98 4.07 14.42 24.69
C GLU A 98 2.53 14.30 24.81
N PRO A 99 1.83 13.60 23.89
CA PRO A 99 2.35 12.90 22.71
C PRO A 99 2.59 13.82 21.50
N LYS A 100 3.64 13.51 20.72
CA LYS A 100 3.97 14.23 19.48
C LYS A 100 2.99 13.83 18.37
N GLN A 101 2.05 14.72 18.05
CA GLN A 101 1.06 14.49 16.99
C GLN A 101 1.33 15.38 15.78
N VAL A 102 1.02 14.86 14.58
CA VAL A 102 1.15 15.58 13.31
C VAL A 102 -0.12 15.45 12.48
N HIS A 103 -0.47 16.52 11.78
CA HIS A 103 -1.53 16.51 10.77
C HIS A 103 -0.95 16.15 9.40
N ILE A 104 -1.48 15.10 8.78
CA ILE A 104 -1.13 14.73 7.41
C ILE A 104 -2.36 14.70 6.51
N SER A 105 -2.17 14.80 5.20
CA SER A 105 -3.27 14.67 4.23
C SER A 105 -3.49 13.19 3.90
N GLY A 106 -4.70 12.69 4.13
CA GLY A 106 -5.14 11.35 3.78
C GLY A 106 -6.28 11.33 2.76
N PRO A 107 -6.75 10.13 2.35
CA PRO A 107 -7.81 9.95 1.35
C PRO A 107 -9.17 10.56 1.75
N HIS A 108 -9.40 10.75 3.05
CA HIS A 108 -10.65 11.26 3.62
C HIS A 108 -10.51 12.65 4.26
N GLY A 109 -9.39 13.34 4.02
CA GLY A 109 -9.07 14.63 4.62
C GLY A 109 -7.85 14.60 5.55
N ALA A 110 -7.75 15.56 6.46
CA ALA A 110 -6.64 15.64 7.40
C ALA A 110 -6.72 14.52 8.45
N LEU A 111 -5.59 13.86 8.70
CA LEU A 111 -5.44 12.79 9.68
C LEU A 111 -4.48 13.23 10.77
N LEU A 112 -4.83 12.95 12.02
CA LEU A 112 -3.98 13.18 13.18
C LEU A 112 -3.23 11.88 13.48
N ILE A 113 -1.91 11.90 13.36
CA ILE A 113 -1.05 10.73 13.57
C ILE A 113 -0.09 10.99 14.72
N GLU A 114 -0.01 10.01 15.62
CA GLU A 114 1.00 9.97 16.66
C GLU A 114 2.34 9.51 16.08
N LEU A 115 3.37 10.32 16.29
CA LEU A 115 4.73 9.98 15.91
C LEU A 115 5.31 8.94 16.89
N PRO A 116 6.12 8.00 16.42
CA PRO A 116 6.86 7.12 17.32
C PRO A 116 7.87 7.94 18.15
N PRO A 117 8.22 7.49 19.36
CA PRO A 117 9.03 8.28 20.31
C PRO A 117 10.44 8.61 19.79
N ASP A 118 10.96 7.81 18.87
CA ASP A 118 12.27 7.93 18.24
C ASP A 118 12.26 8.73 16.92
N ALA A 119 11.12 9.27 16.50
CA ALA A 119 10.99 10.05 15.27
C ALA A 119 11.85 11.33 15.30
N GLN A 120 12.76 11.45 14.31
CA GLN A 120 13.59 12.64 14.13
C GLN A 120 12.97 13.62 13.11
N PRO A 121 13.11 14.94 13.34
CA PRO A 121 12.78 15.96 12.35
C PRO A 121 13.35 15.65 10.95
N GLY A 122 12.50 15.72 9.91
CA GLY A 122 12.86 15.42 8.52
C GLY A 122 12.89 13.93 8.15
N GLN A 123 12.81 13.01 9.12
CA GLN A 123 12.76 11.57 8.86
C GLN A 123 11.52 11.21 8.04
N ARG A 124 11.68 10.31 7.06
CA ARG A 124 10.56 9.75 6.30
C ARG A 124 9.98 8.57 7.07
N ILE A 125 8.71 8.65 7.42
CA ILE A 125 7.97 7.61 8.15
C ILE A 125 6.77 7.18 7.30
N HIS A 126 6.33 5.94 7.45
CA HIS A 126 5.06 5.47 6.90
C HIS A 126 4.06 5.19 8.01
N HIS A 127 2.79 5.38 7.72
CA HIS A 127 1.69 5.02 8.59
C HIS A 127 0.66 4.21 7.80
N ARG A 128 0.39 3.00 8.27
CA ARG A 128 -0.59 2.11 7.65
C ARG A 128 -1.99 2.52 8.06
N LEU A 129 -2.77 2.98 7.09
CA LEU A 129 -4.22 3.12 7.26
C LEU A 129 -4.86 1.77 7.01
N GLY A 130 -5.27 1.11 8.09
CA GLY A 130 -5.97 -0.15 8.04
C GLY A 130 -5.80 -0.93 9.34
N PRO A 131 -6.33 -2.16 9.38
CA PRO A 131 -6.07 -3.08 10.47
C PRO A 131 -4.57 -3.30 10.63
N LYS A 132 -4.11 -3.17 11.88
CA LYS A 132 -2.76 -3.59 12.30
C LYS A 132 -2.67 -5.09 12.56
N PHE A 133 -3.81 -5.74 12.74
CA PHE A 133 -3.83 -7.17 12.99
C PHE A 133 -3.71 -7.90 11.65
N ALA A 134 -2.74 -8.79 11.60
CA ALA A 134 -2.71 -9.84 10.63
C ALA A 134 -2.52 -11.15 11.37
N GLN A 135 -3.10 -12.21 10.82
CA GLN A 135 -3.00 -13.53 11.42
C GLN A 135 -1.87 -14.29 10.78
N MET A 136 -1.11 -15.00 11.63
CA MET A 136 -0.12 -15.95 11.16
C MET A 136 -0.85 -17.19 10.68
N ALA A 137 -0.66 -17.50 9.41
CA ALA A 137 -1.24 -18.63 8.72
C ALA A 137 -0.15 -19.62 8.36
N VAL A 138 -0.41 -20.91 8.58
CA VAL A 138 0.47 -21.99 8.15
C VAL A 138 0.00 -22.50 6.79
N VAL A 139 0.91 -22.65 5.83
CA VAL A 139 0.59 -23.26 4.54
C VAL A 139 0.27 -24.74 4.73
N PRO A 140 -0.95 -25.22 4.38
CA PRO A 140 -1.32 -26.61 4.53
C PRO A 140 -0.45 -27.56 3.68
N GLU A 141 -0.37 -28.82 4.09
CA GLU A 141 0.29 -29.85 3.28
C GLU A 141 -0.34 -29.97 1.89
N GLY A 142 0.50 -30.12 0.86
CA GLY A 142 0.07 -30.23 -0.53
C GLY A 142 -0.29 -28.90 -1.21
N LYS A 143 -0.15 -27.77 -0.53
CA LYS A 143 -0.32 -26.43 -1.11
C LYS A 143 1.03 -25.80 -1.44
N ALA A 144 1.09 -25.09 -2.57
CA ALA A 144 2.27 -24.36 -3.02
C ALA A 144 1.95 -22.86 -3.19
N SER A 145 3.00 -22.05 -3.35
CA SER A 145 2.89 -20.64 -3.71
C SER A 145 1.95 -20.42 -4.91
N GLY A 146 1.04 -19.46 -4.77
CA GLY A 146 -0.01 -19.17 -5.76
C GLY A 146 -1.33 -19.91 -5.53
N ASP A 147 -1.35 -20.96 -4.71
CA ASP A 147 -2.60 -21.68 -4.41
C ASP A 147 -3.54 -20.85 -3.51
N LEU A 148 -4.84 -21.08 -3.67
CA LEU A 148 -5.87 -20.60 -2.76
C LEU A 148 -6.02 -21.57 -1.58
N ILE A 149 -6.03 -20.99 -0.37
CA ILE A 149 -6.34 -21.68 0.88
C ILE A 149 -7.54 -21.02 1.56
N MET A 150 -8.35 -21.84 2.24
CA MET A 150 -9.45 -21.39 3.09
C MET A 150 -8.95 -21.30 4.52
N MET A 151 -9.13 -20.15 5.17
CA MET A 151 -8.71 -19.90 6.54
C MET A 151 -9.86 -19.37 7.36
N GLU A 152 -10.03 -19.87 8.57
CA GLU A 152 -11.06 -19.40 9.48
C GLU A 152 -10.49 -18.34 10.43
N LEU A 153 -11.01 -17.12 10.30
CA LEU A 153 -10.67 -15.98 11.13
C LEU A 153 -11.70 -15.84 12.27
N PRO A 154 -11.26 -15.74 13.55
CA PRO A 154 -12.12 -15.40 14.67
C PRO A 154 -12.94 -14.12 14.38
N GLY A 155 -14.26 -14.24 14.38
CA GLY A 155 -15.19 -13.12 14.18
C GLY A 155 -15.45 -12.70 12.73
N VAL A 156 -14.60 -13.06 11.77
CA VAL A 156 -14.78 -12.74 10.34
C VAL A 156 -15.34 -13.94 9.56
N GLY A 157 -15.10 -15.16 10.05
CA GLY A 157 -15.49 -16.41 9.37
C GLY A 157 -14.42 -16.89 8.40
N GLN A 158 -14.81 -17.62 7.37
CA GLN A 158 -13.87 -18.19 6.40
C GLN A 158 -13.48 -17.19 5.32
N ILE A 159 -12.17 -17.03 5.09
CA ILE A 159 -11.62 -16.21 4.01
C ILE A 159 -10.76 -17.03 3.06
N GLN A 160 -10.69 -16.59 1.80
CA GLN A 160 -9.76 -17.12 0.81
C GLN A 160 -8.50 -16.27 0.79
N VAL A 161 -7.34 -16.93 0.89
CA VAL A 161 -6.04 -16.28 0.85
C VAL A 161 -5.16 -17.00 -0.16
N VAL A 162 -4.38 -16.23 -0.92
CA VAL A 162 -3.39 -16.76 -1.85
C VAL A 162 -2.09 -16.98 -1.10
N VAL A 163 -1.47 -18.15 -1.24
CA VAL A 163 -0.16 -18.44 -0.67
C VAL A 163 0.90 -17.56 -1.36
N PRO A 164 1.68 -16.75 -0.62
CA PRO A 164 2.69 -15.87 -1.21
C PRO A 164 3.75 -16.63 -2.01
N GLU A 165 4.39 -15.95 -2.95
CA GLU A 165 5.49 -16.51 -3.73
C GLU A 165 6.64 -16.98 -2.82
N GLY A 166 7.19 -18.16 -3.11
CA GLY A 166 8.31 -18.75 -2.38
C GLY A 166 7.95 -19.49 -1.09
N LYS A 167 6.69 -19.46 -0.63
CA LYS A 167 6.23 -20.21 0.54
C LYS A 167 5.88 -21.66 0.18
N LYS A 168 6.20 -22.60 1.08
CA LYS A 168 5.95 -24.05 0.95
C LYS A 168 5.08 -24.55 2.11
N ALA A 169 4.55 -25.76 1.98
CA ALA A 169 3.83 -26.43 3.05
C ALA A 169 4.62 -26.41 4.38
N GLY A 170 3.94 -26.02 5.47
CA GLY A 170 4.54 -25.83 6.79
C GLY A 170 5.09 -24.43 7.06
N ASP A 171 5.29 -23.59 6.03
CA ASP A 171 5.75 -22.22 6.24
C ASP A 171 4.64 -21.34 6.83
N GLU A 172 5.05 -20.37 7.64
CA GLU A 172 4.16 -19.34 8.15
C GLU A 172 4.17 -18.10 7.26
N PHE A 173 3.01 -17.47 7.09
CA PHE A 173 2.88 -16.18 6.42
C PHE A 173 1.77 -15.33 7.03
N GLU A 174 1.87 -14.02 6.81
CA GLU A 174 0.93 -13.04 7.32
C GLU A 174 -0.29 -12.92 6.39
N ALA A 175 -1.48 -13.23 6.90
CA ALA A 175 -2.74 -13.09 6.18
C ALA A 175 -3.57 -11.95 6.77
N SER A 176 -4.06 -11.08 5.89
CA SER A 176 -4.97 -9.98 6.26
C SER A 176 -6.34 -10.19 5.62
N PRO A 177 -7.44 -10.01 6.36
CA PRO A 177 -8.77 -10.09 5.78
C PRO A 177 -8.99 -8.98 4.73
N PRO A 178 -9.89 -9.20 3.76
CA PRO A 178 -10.35 -8.12 2.91
C PRO A 178 -11.07 -7.09 3.78
N VAL A 179 -10.53 -5.87 3.83
CA VAL A 179 -11.05 -4.80 4.66
C VAL A 179 -11.28 -3.54 3.84
N LEU A 180 -12.26 -2.77 4.26
CA LEU A 180 -12.62 -1.48 3.70
C LEU A 180 -12.71 -0.46 4.83
N MET A 181 -12.00 0.65 4.72
CA MET A 181 -12.12 1.76 5.65
C MET A 181 -13.23 2.68 5.18
N VAL A 182 -14.08 3.10 6.12
CA VAL A 182 -15.25 3.93 5.84
C VAL A 182 -15.21 5.17 6.73
N GLN A 183 -15.32 6.35 6.12
CA GLN A 183 -15.36 7.60 6.87
C GLN A 183 -16.73 7.76 7.55
N VAL A 184 -16.76 7.85 8.87
CA VAL A 184 -18.03 8.09 9.58
C VAL A 184 -18.62 9.42 9.09
N PRO A 185 -19.84 9.44 8.51
CA PRO A 185 -20.44 10.69 8.06
C PRO A 185 -20.78 11.56 9.28
N PRO A 186 -20.71 12.89 9.16
CA PRO A 186 -20.90 13.81 10.30
C PRO A 186 -22.28 13.67 10.96
N ASP A 187 -23.29 13.25 10.19
CA ASP A 187 -24.66 13.06 10.67
C ASP A 187 -24.91 11.67 11.29
N ALA A 188 -23.89 10.80 11.35
CA ALA A 188 -24.02 9.51 12.00
C ALA A 188 -24.25 9.68 13.50
N ARG A 189 -25.27 9.00 14.01
CA ARG A 189 -25.54 8.90 15.45
C ARG A 189 -25.16 7.50 15.93
N HIS A 190 -24.72 7.39 17.18
CA HIS A 190 -24.59 6.09 17.83
C HIS A 190 -25.98 5.44 17.90
N GLY A 191 -26.05 4.16 17.56
CA GLY A 191 -27.26 3.34 17.66
C GLY A 191 -27.37 2.67 19.02
#